data_AF-A0A6G3XUM6-F1
#
_entry.id   AF-A0A6G3XUM6-F1
#
_cell.length_a   1.000
_cell.length_b   1.000
_cell.length_c   1.000
_cell.angle_alpha   90.00
_cell.angle_beta   90.00
_cell.angle_gamma   90.00
#
_symmetry.space_group_name_H-M   'P 1'
#
loop_
_entity.id
_entity.type
_entity.pdbx_description
1 polymer ?
#
loop_
_entity_poly.entity_id
_entity_poly.type
_entity_poly.pdbx_seq_one_letter_code
_entity_poly.pdbx_strand_id
1 'polypeptide(L)'
;ELPAGLFEMTVDGGGKLKTYCIDLHNPTQDQAKYLETPWAETSLSGNRNAGKIRWILQHSYPQVDDLAALADAAGTGPLTERTAAAGTQVA
;
A
#
# COMPACT_ATOMS: atom_id res chain seq x y z
N GLU A 1 14.98 8.90 8.37
CA GLU A 1 13.73 8.11 8.39
C GLU A 1 13.29 7.87 6.96
N LEU A 2 12.76 6.70 6.63
CA LEU A 2 12.17 6.44 5.32
C LEU A 2 10.67 6.74 5.40
N PRO A 3 10.10 7.51 4.45
CA PRO A 3 8.67 7.76 4.45
C PRO A 3 7.93 6.43 4.21
N ALA A 4 6.98 6.12 5.09
CA ALA A 4 6.11 4.95 4.99
C ALA A 4 4.67 5.40 5.16
N GLY A 5 3.79 4.86 4.32
CA GLY A 5 2.37 5.17 4.37
C GLY A 5 1.73 5.20 3.01
N LEU A 6 0.43 5.42 3.03
CA LEU A 6 -0.43 5.48 1.87
C LEU A 6 -0.26 6.82 1.17
N PHE A 7 -0.13 6.80 -0.16
CA PHE A 7 -0.14 8.01 -0.97
C PHE A 7 -1.18 7.92 -2.08
N GLU A 8 -1.60 9.08 -2.59
CA GLU A 8 -2.51 9.17 -3.73
C GLU A 8 -1.74 9.39 -5.02
N MET A 9 -2.08 8.63 -6.04
CA MET A 9 -1.55 8.81 -7.39
C MET A 9 -2.67 9.24 -8.31
N THR A 10 -2.48 10.35 -9.02
CA THR A 10 -3.41 10.82 -10.04
C THR A 10 -3.15 10.08 -11.34
N VAL A 11 -4.21 9.60 -11.98
CA VAL A 11 -4.12 8.84 -13.23
C VAL A 11 -4.63 9.64 -14.43
N ASP A 12 -4.03 9.39 -15.59
CA ASP A 12 -4.50 9.92 -16.87
C ASP A 12 -5.97 9.50 -17.09
N GLY A 13 -6.82 10.44 -17.51
CA GLY A 13 -8.26 10.21 -17.65
C GLY A 13 -9.10 10.62 -16.43
N GLY A 14 -8.44 11.05 -15.35
CA GLY A 14 -9.10 11.53 -14.13
C GLY A 14 -9.34 10.39 -13.13
N GLY A 15 -9.12 10.69 -11.85
CA GLY A 15 -9.21 9.71 -10.77
C GLY A 15 -7.95 9.70 -9.90
N LYS A 16 -8.06 9.07 -8.74
CA LYS A 16 -6.97 8.91 -7.79
C LYS A 16 -6.92 7.47 -7.29
N LEU A 17 -5.70 6.94 -7.18
CA LEU A 17 -5.44 5.61 -6.63
C LEU A 17 -4.72 5.75 -5.28
N LYS A 18 -5.31 5.16 -4.24
CA LYS A 18 -4.65 4.94 -2.95
C LYS A 18 -3.62 3.82 -3.12
N THR A 19 -2.34 4.15 -2.96
CA THR A 19 -1.22 3.31 -3.38
C THR A 19 -0.19 3.16 -2.27
N TYR A 20 0.44 1.98 -2.22
CA TYR A 20 1.61 1.67 -1.39
C TYR A 20 2.82 1.41 -2.27
N CYS A 21 4.01 1.77 -1.81
CA CYS A 21 5.25 1.48 -2.52
C CYS A 21 5.62 0.01 -2.34
N ILE A 22 6.20 -0.63 -3.34
CA ILE A 22 6.76 -1.99 -3.21
C ILE A 22 8.28 -1.99 -3.34
N ASP A 23 8.87 -0.82 -3.62
CA ASP A 23 10.28 -0.65 -3.88
C ASP A 23 10.88 0.37 -2.92
N LEU A 24 11.62 -0.13 -1.94
CA LEU A 24 12.24 0.70 -0.91
C LEU A 24 13.44 1.50 -1.44
N HIS A 25 14.08 1.02 -2.51
CA HIS A 25 15.33 1.59 -3.03
C HIS A 25 15.08 2.59 -4.16
N ASN A 26 13.91 2.53 -4.80
CA ASN A 26 13.50 3.47 -5.83
C ASN A 26 12.35 4.35 -5.31
N PRO A 27 12.66 5.50 -4.71
CA PRO A 27 11.64 6.36 -4.13
C PRO A 27 10.65 6.84 -5.21
N THR A 28 9.39 6.97 -4.81
CA THR A 28 8.33 7.55 -5.64
C THR A 28 8.72 8.95 -6.09
N GLN A 29 8.55 9.23 -7.38
CA GLN A 29 8.87 10.52 -7.98
C GLN A 29 7.61 11.36 -8.12
N ASP A 30 7.69 12.63 -7.74
CA ASP A 30 6.60 13.57 -7.98
C ASP A 30 6.40 13.79 -9.49
N GLN A 31 5.14 13.94 -9.91
CA GLN A 31 4.73 14.12 -11.31
C GLN A 31 5.15 12.97 -12.25
N ALA A 32 5.53 11.79 -11.72
CA ALA A 32 5.75 10.62 -12.54
C ALA A 32 4.46 10.17 -13.22
N LYS A 33 4.57 9.80 -14.49
CA LYS A 33 3.43 9.29 -15.24
C LYS A 33 3.11 7.86 -14.79
N TYR A 34 1.89 7.65 -14.31
CA TYR A 34 1.39 6.30 -14.05
C TYR A 34 1.21 5.52 -15.37
N LEU A 35 1.68 4.28 -15.37
CA LEU A 35 1.44 3.32 -16.45
C LEU A 35 0.85 2.05 -15.83
N GLU A 36 -0.42 1.78 -16.11
CA GLU A 36 -1.02 0.50 -15.81
C GLU A 36 -0.54 -0.54 -16.83
N THR A 37 -0.13 -1.72 -16.35
CA THR A 37 0.38 -2.81 -17.18
C THR A 37 -0.26 -4.14 -16.73
N PRO A 38 -0.47 -5.12 -17.63
CA PRO A 38 -0.97 -6.43 -17.24
C PRO A 38 -0.13 -7.06 -16.13
N TRP A 39 -0.77 -7.85 -15.26
CA TRP A 39 -0.09 -8.49 -14.13
C TRP A 39 1.19 -9.22 -14.54
N ALA A 40 1.16 -9.94 -15.67
CA ALA A 40 2.27 -10.74 -16.20
C ALA A 40 3.52 -9.90 -16.57
N GLU A 41 3.36 -8.59 -16.79
CA GLU A 41 4.43 -7.67 -17.15
C GLU A 41 4.99 -6.91 -15.94
N THR A 42 4.48 -7.18 -14.74
CA THR A 42 4.98 -6.59 -13.49
C THR A 42 6.12 -7.43 -12.89
N SER A 43 7.01 -6.78 -12.13
CA SER A 43 8.02 -7.45 -11.29
C SER A 43 7.40 -8.36 -10.21
N LEU A 44 6.10 -8.20 -9.92
CA LEU A 44 5.37 -9.01 -8.95
C LEU A 44 4.82 -10.31 -9.53
N SER A 45 4.74 -10.46 -10.85
CA SER A 45 4.15 -11.65 -11.51
C SER A 45 4.78 -12.98 -11.08
N GLY A 46 6.10 -13.00 -10.92
CA GLY A 46 6.88 -14.15 -10.47
C GLY A 46 7.17 -14.17 -8.97
N ASN A 47 6.63 -13.22 -8.20
CA ASN A 47 6.90 -13.12 -6.77
C ASN A 47 6.16 -14.25 -6.02
N ARG A 48 6.91 -15.15 -5.37
CA ARG A 48 6.35 -16.26 -4.58
C ARG A 48 5.44 -15.79 -3.42
N ASN A 49 5.55 -14.53 -3.01
CA ASN A 49 4.74 -13.92 -1.97
C ASN A 49 3.57 -13.07 -2.51
N ALA A 50 3.27 -13.10 -3.82
CA ALA A 50 2.18 -12.29 -4.40
C ALA A 50 0.83 -12.50 -3.68
N GLY A 51 0.52 -13.73 -3.25
CA GLY A 51 -0.66 -14.01 -2.44
C GLY A 51 -0.68 -13.32 -1.08
N LYS A 52 0.49 -13.20 -0.42
CA LYS A 52 0.62 -12.49 0.86
C LYS A 52 0.46 -10.98 0.68
N ILE A 53 1.07 -10.42 -0.36
CA ILE A 53 0.94 -8.98 -0.70
C ILE A 53 -0.54 -8.65 -0.92
N ARG A 54 -1.26 -9.46 -1.71
CA ARG A 54 -2.70 -9.29 -1.92
C ARG A 54 -3.49 -9.40 -0.62
N TRP A 55 -3.14 -10.36 0.25
CA TRP A 55 -3.79 -10.52 1.54
C TRP A 55 -3.64 -9.28 2.41
N ILE A 56 -2.42 -8.71 2.53
CA ILE A 56 -2.15 -7.48 3.28
C ILE A 56 -3.03 -6.34 2.77
N LEU A 57 -3.05 -6.11 1.45
CA LEU A 57 -3.85 -5.03 0.85
C LEU A 57 -5.36 -5.19 1.09
N GLN A 58 -5.86 -6.41 1.28
CA GLN A 58 -7.28 -6.69 1.53
C GLN A 58 -7.67 -6.65 3.02
N HIS A 59 -6.72 -6.86 3.94
CA HIS A 59 -6.98 -7.02 5.38
C HIS A 59 -6.32 -5.94 6.23
N SER A 60 -5.80 -4.89 5.60
CA SER A 60 -5.15 -3.77 6.28
C SER A 60 -5.73 -2.44 5.77
N TYR A 61 -5.23 -1.34 6.33
CA TYR A 61 -5.68 -0.01 5.93
C TYR A 61 -5.35 0.24 4.45
N PRO A 62 -6.21 0.92 3.66
CA PRO A 62 -7.51 1.50 4.02
C PRO A 62 -8.71 0.57 3.74
N GLN A 63 -8.50 -0.69 3.34
CA GLN A 63 -9.63 -1.62 3.12
C GLN A 63 -10.30 -1.99 4.43
N VAL A 64 -9.53 -2.08 5.51
CA VAL A 64 -10.01 -2.09 6.89
C VAL A 64 -9.70 -0.74 7.51
N ASP A 65 -10.72 0.10 7.66
CA ASP A 65 -10.63 1.47 8.18
C ASP A 65 -11.17 1.62 9.62
N ASP A 66 -11.81 0.59 10.17
CA ASP A 66 -12.04 0.47 11.60
C ASP A 66 -10.71 0.26 12.32
N LEU A 67 -10.09 1.38 12.72
CA LEU A 67 -8.77 1.39 13.34
C LEU A 67 -8.76 0.71 14.71
N ALA A 68 -9.89 0.68 15.43
CA ALA A 68 -9.97 0.03 16.72
C ALA A 68 -9.97 -1.50 16.53
N ALA A 69 -10.80 -2.02 15.62
CA ALA A 69 -10.82 -3.44 15.29
C ALA A 69 -9.51 -3.90 14.65
N LEU A 70 -8.90 -3.08 13.77
CA LEU A 70 -7.61 -3.38 13.16
C LEU A 70 -6.49 -3.43 14.21
N ALA A 71 -6.47 -2.49 15.16
CA ALA A 71 -5.50 -2.49 16.25
C ALA A 71 -5.64 -3.73 17.15
N ASP A 72 -6.88 -4.13 17.48
CA ASP A 72 -7.16 -5.33 18.26
C ASP A 72 -6.70 -6.60 17.52
N ALA A 73 -7.07 -6.73 16.23
CA ALA A 73 -6.65 -7.86 15.40
C ALA A 73 -5.13 -7.95 15.22
N ALA A 74 -4.45 -6.81 15.15
CA ALA A 74 -2.99 -6.73 15.03
C ALA A 74 -2.26 -6.86 16.38
N GLY A 75 -2.97 -6.86 17.51
CA GLY A 75 -2.38 -6.87 18.85
C GLY A 75 -1.53 -5.62 19.15
N THR A 76 -1.87 -4.48 18.56
CA THR A 76 -1.13 -3.22 18.73
C THR A 76 -1.79 -2.29 19.75
N GLY A 77 -1.11 -1.20 20.10
CA GLY A 77 -1.77 -0.04 20.70
C GLY A 77 -2.71 0.67 19.72
N PRO A 78 -3.38 1.76 20.15
CA PRO A 78 -4.28 2.53 19.30
C PRO A 78 -3.62 2.97 18.00
N LEU A 79 -4.33 2.78 16.89
CA LEU A 79 -3.88 3.20 15.57
C LEU A 79 -4.49 4.56 15.18
N THR A 80 -3.70 5.32 14.45
CA THR A 80 -4.13 6.47 13.65
C THR A 80 -4.09 6.06 12.18
N GLU A 81 -4.76 6.79 11.29
CA GLU A 81 -4.63 6.52 9.84
C GLU A 81 -3.16 6.51 9.38
N ARG A 82 -2.34 7.43 9.93
CA ARG A 82 -0.90 7.50 9.64
C ARG A 82 -0.17 6.24 10.09
N THR A 83 -0.41 5.76 11.32
CA THR A 83 0.29 4.58 11.84
C THR A 83 -0.25 3.28 11.26
N ALA A 84 -1.54 3.19 10.94
CA ALA A 84 -2.13 2.06 10.21
C ALA A 84 -1.61 1.98 8.77
N ALA A 85 -1.50 3.11 8.08
CA ALA A 85 -0.92 3.17 6.75
C ALA A 85 0.57 2.80 6.76
N ALA A 86 1.34 3.31 7.74
CA ALA A 86 2.73 2.92 7.90
C ALA A 86 2.87 1.42 8.21
N GLY A 87 2.02 0.87 9.08
CA GLY A 87 1.98 -0.56 9.40
C GLY A 87 1.69 -1.43 8.18
N THR A 88 0.74 -0.99 7.33
CA THR A 88 0.43 -1.69 6.07
C THR A 88 1.62 -1.69 5.10
N GLN A 89 2.36 -0.58 5.03
CA GLN A 89 3.52 -0.43 4.14
C GLN A 89 4.72 -1.34 4.53
N VAL A 90 4.84 -1.72 5.80
CA VAL A 90 5.98 -2.49 6.32
C VAL A 90 5.68 -3.97 6.60
N ALA A 91 4.43 -4.40 6.44
CA ALA A 91 3.98 -5.80 6.61
C ALA A 91 4.49 -6.71 5.48
#